data_AF-V5Z1Y5-F1
#
_entry.id   AF-V5Z1Y5-F1
#
_cell.length_a   1.000
_cell.length_b   1.000
_cell.length_c   1.000
_cell.angle_alpha   90.00
_cell.angle_beta   90.00
_cell.angle_gamma   90.00
#
_symmetry.space_group_name_H-M   'P 1'
#
loop_
_entity.id
_entity.type
_entity.pdbx_description
1 polymer ?
#
loop_
_entity_poly.entity_id
_entity_poly.type
_entity_poly.pdbx_seq_one_letter_code
_entity_poly.pdbx_strand_id
1 'polypeptide(L)'
;TCWNCKTPKIPEWVAEYGDDKFWSMNFHDFRTTDKISMKDQTIGCANCHDPKTMELVITSIPLKEALAEQGIDWTKATRNEMRGYVCGQCHVEYYFMEKDHGPNKKPKFPWANGKNPDDMYEYYMDKGPKNAQGGFDSFADWTHPVSKTRMLKAQHPEFETWGDGPHGAAGVSCADCHMPYKRVDGKKKISSHLWTSPLR
;
A
#
# COMPACT_ATOMS: atom_id res chain seq x y z
N THR A 1 -11.66 -4.90 2.51
CA THR A 1 -10.37 -4.18 2.33
C THR A 1 -9.18 -4.68 3.12
N CYS A 2 -9.29 -5.05 4.41
CA CYS A 2 -8.09 -5.38 5.23
C CYS A 2 -7.15 -6.46 4.66
N TRP A 3 -7.65 -7.33 3.77
CA TRP A 3 -6.82 -8.31 3.05
C TRP A 3 -5.90 -7.71 1.97
N ASN A 4 -6.11 -6.46 1.54
CA ASN A 4 -5.45 -5.81 0.39
C ASN A 4 -3.92 -5.98 0.38
N CYS A 5 -3.29 -5.88 1.55
CA CYS A 5 -1.84 -5.94 1.71
C CYS A 5 -1.39 -7.23 2.42
N LYS A 6 -2.07 -8.36 2.20
CA LYS A 6 -1.85 -9.62 2.94
C LYS A 6 -1.75 -10.87 2.08
N THR A 7 -2.17 -10.81 0.81
CA THR A 7 -2.24 -11.98 -0.06
C THR A 7 -2.13 -11.56 -1.53
N PRO A 8 -1.59 -12.42 -2.43
CA PRO A 8 -1.65 -12.20 -3.87
C PRO A 8 -3.05 -12.39 -4.48
N LYS A 9 -4.05 -12.85 -3.71
CA LYS A 9 -5.42 -13.09 -4.21
C LYS A 9 -6.24 -11.84 -4.50
N ILE A 10 -5.76 -10.64 -4.14
CA ILE A 10 -6.56 -9.41 -4.23
C ILE A 10 -7.03 -9.09 -5.64
N PRO A 11 -6.19 -9.14 -6.70
CA PRO A 11 -6.67 -8.92 -8.05
C PRO A 11 -7.73 -9.95 -8.50
N GLU A 12 -7.61 -11.22 -8.08
CA GLU A 12 -8.60 -12.27 -8.36
C GLU A 12 -9.94 -11.95 -7.68
N TRP A 13 -9.92 -11.60 -6.40
CA TRP A 13 -11.16 -11.27 -5.67
C TRP A 13 -11.81 -9.99 -6.18
N VAL A 14 -11.04 -8.98 -6.57
CA VAL A 14 -11.61 -7.77 -7.18
C VAL A 14 -12.21 -8.08 -8.55
N ALA A 15 -11.59 -8.95 -9.34
CA ALA A 15 -12.14 -9.40 -10.62
C ALA A 15 -13.44 -10.23 -10.45
N GLU A 16 -13.53 -11.06 -9.41
CA GLU A 16 -14.70 -11.90 -9.12
C GLU A 16 -15.87 -11.09 -8.54
N TYR A 17 -15.63 -10.26 -7.53
CA TYR A 17 -16.67 -9.56 -6.78
C TYR A 17 -16.94 -8.14 -7.27
N GLY A 18 -16.07 -7.59 -8.11
CA GLY A 18 -16.13 -6.22 -8.61
C GLY A 18 -15.56 -5.19 -7.63
N ASP A 19 -14.97 -4.13 -8.18
CA ASP A 19 -14.35 -3.04 -7.43
C ASP A 19 -15.36 -2.31 -6.51
N ASP A 20 -16.61 -2.15 -6.92
CA ASP A 20 -17.62 -1.44 -6.12
C ASP A 20 -18.06 -2.20 -4.86
N LYS A 21 -17.92 -3.53 -4.84
CA LYS A 21 -18.49 -4.39 -3.78
C LYS A 21 -17.40 -4.99 -2.89
N PHE A 22 -16.34 -5.55 -3.47
CA PHE A 22 -15.33 -6.34 -2.77
C PHE A 22 -14.81 -5.65 -1.50
N TRP A 23 -14.51 -4.36 -1.60
CA TRP A 23 -13.87 -3.61 -0.53
C TRP A 23 -14.71 -3.52 0.74
N SER A 24 -16.04 -3.44 0.59
CA SER A 24 -17.00 -3.34 1.70
C SER A 24 -17.52 -4.69 2.21
N MET A 25 -17.12 -5.81 1.59
CA MET A 25 -17.46 -7.14 2.09
C MET A 25 -16.84 -7.41 3.46
N ASN A 26 -17.46 -8.32 4.23
CA ASN A 26 -17.00 -8.61 5.56
C ASN A 26 -15.63 -9.31 5.50
N PHE A 27 -14.68 -8.87 6.33
CA PHE A 27 -13.36 -9.48 6.43
C PHE A 27 -13.42 -11.01 6.63
N HIS A 28 -14.42 -11.47 7.40
CA HIS A 28 -14.60 -12.87 7.75
C HIS A 28 -15.01 -13.76 6.56
N ASP A 29 -15.58 -13.20 5.49
CA ASP A 29 -16.04 -13.96 4.32
C ASP A 29 -14.88 -14.63 3.56
N PHE A 30 -13.65 -14.18 3.79
CA PHE A 30 -12.42 -14.67 3.14
C PHE A 30 -11.47 -15.38 4.11
N ARG A 31 -11.86 -15.57 5.37
CA ARG A 31 -11.00 -16.15 6.42
C ARG A 31 -10.98 -17.70 6.40
N THR A 32 -11.84 -18.32 5.62
CA THR A 32 -12.01 -19.78 5.60
C THR A 32 -10.95 -20.47 4.74
N THR A 33 -10.66 -21.75 5.03
CA THR A 33 -9.61 -22.53 4.35
C THR A 33 -9.91 -22.81 2.89
N ASP A 34 -11.18 -22.76 2.46
CA ASP A 34 -11.59 -22.84 1.06
C ASP A 34 -11.34 -21.54 0.29
N LYS A 35 -11.22 -20.40 0.97
CA LYS A 35 -10.99 -19.09 0.34
C LYS A 35 -9.52 -18.73 0.23
N ILE A 36 -8.72 -19.10 1.23
CA ILE A 36 -7.29 -18.77 1.30
C ILE A 36 -6.46 -19.86 2.01
N SER A 37 -5.33 -20.24 1.39
CA SER A 37 -4.26 -21.01 2.03
C SER A 37 -3.36 -20.07 2.84
N MET A 38 -3.39 -20.19 4.17
CA MET A 38 -2.54 -19.38 5.05
C MET A 38 -1.04 -19.66 4.87
N LYS A 39 -0.67 -20.75 4.20
CA LYS A 39 0.73 -21.11 3.92
C LYS A 39 1.18 -20.64 2.55
N ASP A 40 0.39 -20.91 1.52
CA ASP A 40 0.82 -20.73 0.12
C ASP A 40 0.34 -19.41 -0.48
N GLN A 41 -0.64 -18.77 0.15
CA GLN A 41 -1.28 -17.53 -0.34
C GLN A 41 -1.15 -16.39 0.67
N THR A 42 -0.12 -16.45 1.51
CA THR A 42 0.43 -15.27 2.18
C THR A 42 1.17 -14.39 1.17
N ILE A 43 1.71 -13.24 1.61
CA ILE A 43 2.56 -12.38 0.79
C ILE A 43 3.71 -13.21 0.20
N GLY A 44 3.83 -13.21 -1.13
CA GLY A 44 4.76 -14.08 -1.84
C GLY A 44 5.14 -13.55 -3.21
N CYS A 45 5.70 -14.43 -4.04
CA CYS A 45 6.28 -14.09 -5.35
C CYS A 45 5.33 -13.24 -6.20
N ALA A 46 4.06 -13.68 -6.29
CA ALA A 46 3.05 -13.06 -7.16
C ALA A 46 2.62 -11.66 -6.72
N ASN A 47 2.98 -11.18 -5.52
CA ASN A 47 2.73 -9.79 -5.15
C ASN A 47 3.65 -8.81 -5.87
N CYS A 48 4.83 -9.27 -6.30
CA CYS A 48 5.89 -8.41 -6.85
C CYS A 48 6.43 -8.88 -8.19
N HIS A 49 6.14 -10.11 -8.63
CA HIS A 49 6.67 -10.69 -9.86
C HIS A 49 5.57 -11.19 -10.79
N ASP A 50 5.73 -10.94 -12.09
CA ASP A 50 4.97 -11.64 -13.12
C ASP A 50 5.31 -13.14 -13.07
N PRO A 51 4.32 -14.05 -12.96
CA PRO A 51 4.59 -15.48 -12.79
C PRO A 51 5.16 -16.16 -14.04
N LYS A 52 5.10 -15.52 -15.22
CA LYS A 52 5.63 -16.03 -16.49
C LYS A 52 7.04 -15.51 -16.77
N THR A 53 7.30 -14.23 -16.52
CA THR A 53 8.58 -13.58 -16.88
C THR A 53 9.47 -13.29 -15.68
N MET A 54 8.93 -13.30 -14.46
CA MET A 54 9.57 -12.86 -13.23
C MET A 54 9.99 -11.37 -13.22
N GLU A 55 9.54 -10.59 -14.19
CA GLU A 55 9.69 -9.13 -14.14
C GLU A 55 8.95 -8.55 -12.95
N LEU A 56 9.44 -7.42 -12.41
CA LEU A 56 8.76 -6.75 -11.31
C LEU A 56 7.44 -6.17 -11.81
N VAL A 57 6.38 -6.39 -11.04
CA VAL A 57 5.04 -5.87 -11.34
C VAL A 57 4.44 -5.22 -10.11
N ILE A 58 3.60 -4.21 -10.34
CA ILE A 58 2.70 -3.70 -9.30
C ILE A 58 1.37 -4.45 -9.44
N THR A 59 0.96 -5.12 -8.37
CA THR A 59 -0.36 -5.76 -8.25
C THR A 59 -1.32 -4.93 -7.42
N SER A 60 -0.80 -4.06 -6.53
CA SER A 60 -1.59 -3.17 -5.67
C SER A 60 -2.44 -2.20 -6.48
N ILE A 61 -3.75 -2.28 -6.29
CA ILE A 61 -4.75 -1.38 -6.89
C ILE A 61 -4.56 0.07 -6.39
N PRO A 62 -4.51 0.36 -5.07
CA PRO A 62 -4.35 1.73 -4.60
C PRO A 62 -3.02 2.37 -5.02
N LEU A 63 -1.93 1.60 -5.14
CA LEU A 63 -0.66 2.15 -5.63
C LEU A 63 -0.76 2.57 -7.10
N LYS A 64 -1.37 1.74 -7.95
CA LYS A 64 -1.57 2.09 -9.37
C LYS A 64 -2.36 3.38 -9.52
N GLU A 65 -3.42 3.52 -8.75
CA GLU A 65 -4.28 4.71 -8.75
C GLU A 65 -3.51 5.93 -8.24
N ALA A 66 -2.81 5.81 -7.10
CA ALA A 66 -2.03 6.91 -6.54
C ALA A 66 -0.90 7.39 -7.47
N LEU A 67 -0.21 6.46 -8.16
CA LEU A 67 0.81 6.81 -9.15
C LEU A 67 0.18 7.47 -10.38
N ALA A 68 -0.94 6.94 -10.89
CA ALA A 68 -1.65 7.52 -12.02
C ALA A 68 -2.19 8.93 -11.72
N GLU A 69 -2.69 9.18 -10.51
CA GLU A 69 -3.12 10.51 -10.03
C GLU A 69 -1.95 11.50 -10.01
N GLN A 70 -0.71 11.03 -9.83
CA GLN A 70 0.53 11.82 -9.93
C GLN A 70 1.08 11.90 -11.37
N GLY A 71 0.36 11.38 -12.37
CA GLY A 71 0.81 11.33 -13.76
C GLY A 71 1.93 10.33 -14.03
N ILE A 72 2.18 9.39 -13.11
CA ILE A 72 3.25 8.40 -13.20
C ILE A 72 2.70 7.11 -13.81
N ASP A 73 3.20 6.77 -15.00
CA ASP A 73 3.00 5.45 -15.61
C ASP A 73 4.04 4.47 -15.08
N TRP A 74 3.66 3.68 -14.07
CA TRP A 74 4.56 2.72 -13.44
C TRP A 74 5.12 1.67 -14.41
N THR A 75 4.45 1.40 -15.54
CA THR A 75 4.95 0.43 -16.53
C THR A 75 6.20 0.93 -17.25
N LYS A 76 6.46 2.23 -17.19
CA LYS A 76 7.67 2.89 -17.69
C LYS A 76 8.70 3.18 -16.59
N ALA A 77 8.42 2.79 -15.35
CA ALA A 77 9.32 3.03 -14.23
C ALA A 77 10.66 2.34 -14.47
N THR A 78 11.74 3.03 -14.10
CA THR A 78 13.08 2.46 -14.11
C THR A 78 13.15 1.27 -13.14
N ARG A 79 14.13 0.40 -13.37
CA ARG A 79 14.42 -0.69 -12.44
C ARG A 79 14.69 -0.19 -11.01
N ASN A 80 15.24 1.02 -10.85
CA ASN A 80 15.51 1.58 -9.54
C ASN A 80 14.23 2.02 -8.81
N GLU A 81 13.32 2.68 -9.51
CA GLU A 81 12.01 3.05 -8.95
C GLU A 81 11.19 1.81 -8.56
N MET A 82 11.17 0.79 -9.42
CA MET A 82 10.47 -0.47 -9.12
C MET A 82 11.00 -1.17 -7.86
N ARG A 83 12.28 -1.00 -7.53
CA ARG A 83 12.90 -1.52 -6.30
C ARG A 83 12.44 -0.80 -5.02
N GLY A 84 11.78 0.36 -5.14
CA GLY A 84 11.03 1.00 -4.08
C GLY A 84 9.52 0.75 -4.17
N TYR A 85 8.93 0.86 -5.38
CA TYR A 85 7.48 0.72 -5.58
C TYR A 85 6.91 -0.61 -5.13
N VAL A 86 7.62 -1.73 -5.31
CA VAL A 86 7.12 -3.03 -4.84
C VAL A 86 6.89 -3.09 -3.33
N CYS A 87 7.66 -2.31 -2.55
CA CYS A 87 7.46 -2.13 -1.11
C CYS A 87 6.34 -1.12 -0.82
N GLY A 88 6.30 -0.02 -1.58
CA GLY A 88 5.24 1.01 -1.55
C GLY A 88 3.85 0.52 -1.95
N GLN A 89 3.70 -0.76 -2.33
CA GLN A 89 2.40 -1.39 -2.50
C GLN A 89 1.62 -1.52 -1.18
N CYS A 90 2.36 -1.62 -0.06
CA CYS A 90 1.82 -2.01 1.25
C CYS A 90 2.37 -1.16 2.40
N HIS A 91 3.66 -0.78 2.35
CA HIS A 91 4.36 -0.05 3.41
C HIS A 91 4.17 1.46 3.25
N VAL A 92 2.92 1.88 3.44
CA VAL A 92 2.40 3.22 3.19
C VAL A 92 1.33 3.60 4.18
N GLU A 93 1.06 4.89 4.30
CA GLU A 93 -0.17 5.42 4.87
C GLU A 93 -1.36 5.09 3.97
N TYR A 94 -2.49 4.73 4.56
CA TYR A 94 -3.73 4.47 3.82
C TYR A 94 -4.96 4.74 4.66
N TYR A 95 -6.06 5.04 3.99
CA TYR A 95 -7.39 5.08 4.59
C TYR A 95 -8.41 4.30 3.75
N PHE A 96 -9.61 4.10 4.30
CA PHE A 96 -10.73 3.48 3.59
C PHE A 96 -11.72 4.56 3.17
N MET A 97 -11.98 4.64 1.86
CA MET A 97 -12.90 5.64 1.33
C MET A 97 -14.31 5.46 1.89
N GLU A 98 -14.96 6.58 2.21
CA GLU A 98 -16.39 6.61 2.46
C GLU A 98 -17.15 6.59 1.13
N LYS A 99 -18.38 6.05 1.14
CA LYS A 99 -19.23 5.86 -0.04
C LYS A 99 -19.46 7.15 -0.86
N ASP A 100 -19.37 8.31 -0.21
CA ASP A 100 -19.55 9.60 -0.86
C ASP A 100 -18.40 9.99 -1.81
N HIS A 101 -17.23 9.36 -1.64
CA HIS A 101 -15.98 9.67 -2.35
C HIS A 101 -15.53 8.57 -3.32
N GLY A 102 -16.32 7.50 -3.46
CA GLY A 102 -16.01 6.38 -4.36
C GLY A 102 -16.55 5.05 -3.84
N PRO A 103 -16.04 3.92 -4.38
CA PRO A 103 -16.36 2.59 -3.89
C PRO A 103 -16.18 2.48 -2.37
N ASN A 104 -17.24 2.08 -1.67
CA ASN A 104 -17.25 2.09 -0.21
C ASN A 104 -16.15 1.18 0.36
N LYS A 105 -15.38 1.72 1.30
CA LYS A 105 -14.23 1.09 1.96
C LYS A 105 -13.04 0.74 1.05
N LYS A 106 -13.01 1.17 -0.21
CA LYS A 106 -11.85 0.96 -1.08
C LYS A 106 -10.61 1.65 -0.48
N PRO A 107 -9.44 0.97 -0.47
CA PRO A 107 -8.23 1.57 0.09
C PRO A 107 -7.76 2.71 -0.83
N LYS A 108 -7.28 3.79 -0.24
CA LYS A 108 -6.67 4.91 -0.97
C LYS A 108 -5.45 5.43 -0.20
N PHE A 109 -4.43 5.85 -0.95
CA PHE A 109 -3.25 6.51 -0.39
C PHE A 109 -3.46 8.04 -0.44
N PRO A 110 -3.31 8.77 0.67
CA PRO A 110 -3.64 10.19 0.76
C PRO A 110 -2.54 11.10 0.18
N TRP A 111 -2.10 10.83 -1.06
CA TRP A 111 -0.88 11.44 -1.63
C TRP A 111 -1.13 12.60 -2.59
N ALA A 112 -2.38 13.04 -2.75
CA ALA A 112 -2.74 14.05 -3.75
C ALA A 112 -2.12 15.43 -3.45
N ASN A 113 -1.92 15.75 -2.17
CA ASN A 113 -1.31 17.01 -1.73
C ASN A 113 0.20 16.90 -1.50
N GLY A 114 0.76 15.68 -1.55
CA GLY A 114 2.12 15.39 -1.14
C GLY A 114 2.18 14.19 -0.19
N LYS A 115 3.37 13.87 0.30
CA LYS A 115 3.62 12.69 1.14
C LYS A 115 4.08 13.06 2.56
N ASN A 116 4.24 14.34 2.86
CA ASN A 116 4.63 14.78 4.21
C ASN A 116 3.42 14.74 5.16
N PRO A 117 3.65 14.72 6.48
CA PRO A 117 2.57 14.72 7.47
C PRO A 117 1.58 15.89 7.29
N ASP A 118 2.09 17.10 7.01
CA ASP A 118 1.24 18.29 6.81
C ASP A 118 0.42 18.18 5.51
N ASP A 119 1.02 17.67 4.43
CA ASP A 119 0.32 17.45 3.16
C ASP A 119 -0.86 16.47 3.34
N MET A 120 -0.61 15.38 4.06
CA MET A 120 -1.64 14.37 4.37
C MET A 120 -2.71 14.91 5.31
N TYR A 121 -2.33 15.72 6.30
CA TYR A 121 -3.28 16.37 7.20
C TYR A 121 -4.23 17.28 6.43
N GLU A 122 -3.70 18.13 5.55
CA GLU A 122 -4.49 18.99 4.66
C GLU A 122 -5.35 18.16 3.69
N TYR A 123 -4.82 17.05 3.17
CA TYR A 123 -5.60 16.12 2.36
C TYR A 123 -6.81 15.60 3.14
N TYR A 124 -6.68 15.22 4.40
CA TYR A 124 -7.80 14.69 5.17
C TYR A 124 -8.87 15.74 5.52
N MET A 125 -8.56 17.04 5.42
CA MET A 125 -9.53 18.12 5.68
C MET A 125 -10.67 18.18 4.65
N ASP A 126 -10.49 17.63 3.44
CA ASP A 126 -11.50 17.67 2.37
C ASP A 126 -12.19 16.32 2.12
N LYS A 127 -11.77 15.23 2.78
CA LYS A 127 -12.29 13.86 2.58
C LYS A 127 -13.34 13.41 3.60
N GLY A 128 -13.90 14.34 4.39
CA GLY A 128 -15.04 14.06 5.27
C GLY A 128 -16.35 13.79 4.50
N PRO A 129 -17.44 13.35 5.16
CA PRO A 129 -18.76 13.18 4.52
C PRO A 129 -19.19 14.42 3.72
N LYS A 130 -20.03 14.26 2.68
CA LYS A 130 -20.42 15.40 1.81
C LYS A 130 -21.10 16.57 2.53
N ASN A 131 -21.71 16.29 3.67
CA ASN A 131 -22.33 17.28 4.54
C ASN A 131 -21.38 17.84 5.60
N ALA A 132 -20.08 17.56 5.55
CA ALA A 132 -19.10 18.12 6.46
C ALA A 132 -18.92 19.62 6.21
N GLN A 133 -18.92 20.42 7.27
CA GLN A 133 -18.68 21.86 7.22
C GLN A 133 -17.17 22.21 7.27
N GLY A 134 -16.29 21.23 7.03
CA GLY A 134 -14.85 21.33 7.21
C GLY A 134 -14.42 21.30 8.69
N GLY A 135 -13.12 21.42 8.93
CA GLY A 135 -12.55 21.44 10.29
C GLY A 135 -12.84 20.15 11.07
N PHE A 136 -13.64 20.23 12.14
CA PHE A 136 -13.96 19.05 12.95
C PHE A 136 -14.81 18.00 12.23
N ASP A 137 -15.46 18.33 11.10
CA ASP A 137 -16.30 17.38 10.36
C ASP A 137 -15.59 16.60 9.25
N SER A 138 -14.30 16.87 9.05
CA SER A 138 -13.40 16.23 8.10
C SER A 138 -13.23 14.72 8.30
N PHE A 139 -12.45 14.05 7.45
CA PHE A 139 -12.22 12.61 7.55
C PHE A 139 -11.75 12.24 8.97
N ALA A 140 -12.27 11.13 9.48
CA ALA A 140 -11.88 10.61 10.78
C ALA A 140 -12.03 9.09 10.79
N ASP A 141 -11.01 8.40 11.28
CA ASP A 141 -11.04 6.95 11.44
C ASP A 141 -11.87 6.54 12.67
N TRP A 142 -11.79 7.31 13.76
CA TRP A 142 -12.62 7.10 14.95
C TRP A 142 -12.78 8.39 15.77
N THR A 143 -13.78 8.40 16.65
CA THR A 143 -13.93 9.43 17.69
C THR A 143 -13.32 8.93 18.99
N HIS A 144 -12.34 9.67 19.53
CA HIS A 144 -11.69 9.32 20.78
C HIS A 144 -12.71 9.32 21.94
N PRO A 145 -12.83 8.22 22.72
CA PRO A 145 -13.94 8.04 23.65
C PRO A 145 -13.89 8.98 24.86
N VAL A 146 -12.74 9.55 25.18
CA VAL A 146 -12.57 10.47 26.31
C VAL A 146 -12.75 11.92 25.87
N SER A 147 -11.84 12.41 25.02
CA SER A 147 -11.81 13.81 24.57
C SER A 147 -12.87 14.16 23.54
N LYS A 148 -13.53 13.14 22.93
CA LYS A 148 -14.48 13.30 21.82
C LYS A 148 -13.88 13.88 20.53
N THR A 149 -12.55 13.97 20.48
CA THR A 149 -11.82 14.41 19.28
C THR A 149 -11.96 13.37 18.18
N ARG A 150 -12.19 13.82 16.95
CA ARG A 150 -12.16 12.99 15.74
C ARG A 150 -10.71 12.78 15.31
N MET A 151 -10.29 11.53 15.23
CA MET A 151 -8.89 11.14 15.10
C MET A 151 -8.58 10.57 13.73
N LEU A 152 -7.37 10.87 13.26
CA LEU A 152 -6.73 10.20 12.15
C LEU A 152 -5.84 9.07 12.69
N LYS A 153 -5.82 7.92 12.02
CA LYS A 153 -4.88 6.84 12.31
C LYS A 153 -3.84 6.85 11.22
N ALA A 154 -2.57 7.07 11.59
CA ALA A 154 -1.46 6.77 10.67
C ALA A 154 -1.07 5.29 10.72
N GLN A 155 -0.70 4.69 9.60
CA GLN A 155 -0.22 3.32 9.46
C GLN A 155 1.09 3.32 8.67
N HIS A 156 2.14 2.74 9.27
CA HIS A 156 3.39 2.33 8.62
C HIS A 156 3.78 3.12 7.34
N PRO A 157 4.02 4.45 7.45
CA PRO A 157 4.26 5.32 6.30
C PRO A 157 5.72 5.24 5.83
N GLU A 158 6.25 4.03 5.65
CA GLU A 158 7.68 3.86 5.36
C GLU A 158 8.05 4.43 3.98
N PHE A 159 7.22 4.25 2.95
CA PHE A 159 7.52 4.77 1.61
C PHE A 159 7.53 6.29 1.58
N GLU A 160 6.58 6.92 2.27
CA GLU A 160 6.48 8.37 2.37
C GLU A 160 7.63 8.96 3.17
N THR A 161 7.95 8.34 4.31
CA THR A 161 9.08 8.76 5.17
C THR A 161 10.44 8.52 4.51
N TRP A 162 10.57 7.47 3.69
CA TRP A 162 11.83 7.16 2.98
C TRP A 162 12.07 8.10 1.80
N GLY A 163 11.01 8.47 1.07
CA GLY A 163 11.10 9.05 -0.28
C GLY A 163 11.92 10.33 -0.37
N ASP A 164 11.79 11.22 0.63
CA ASP A 164 12.53 12.49 0.72
C ASP A 164 13.63 12.47 1.79
N GLY A 165 13.79 11.36 2.51
CA GLY A 165 14.92 11.14 3.42
C GLY A 165 16.26 11.03 2.67
N PRO A 166 17.41 11.11 3.37
CA PRO A 166 18.74 11.17 2.74
C PRO A 166 19.04 10.04 1.73
N HIS A 167 18.54 8.83 2.00
CA HIS A 167 18.71 7.69 1.12
C HIS A 167 17.75 7.74 -0.09
N GLY A 168 16.46 7.95 0.13
CA GLY A 168 15.46 7.99 -0.95
C GLY A 168 15.70 9.14 -1.91
N ALA A 169 15.98 10.34 -1.38
CA ALA A 169 16.32 11.52 -2.17
C ALA A 169 17.62 11.34 -2.99
N ALA A 170 18.55 10.50 -2.52
CA ALA A 170 19.78 10.13 -3.25
C ALA A 170 19.59 8.93 -4.21
N GLY A 171 18.38 8.40 -4.35
CA GLY A 171 18.05 7.29 -5.24
C GLY A 171 18.36 5.89 -4.68
N VAL A 172 18.65 5.75 -3.39
CA VAL A 172 18.84 4.44 -2.74
C VAL A 172 17.49 3.82 -2.43
N SER A 173 17.21 2.66 -3.02
CA SER A 173 15.93 1.95 -2.94
C SER A 173 15.81 1.08 -1.68
N CYS A 174 14.57 0.74 -1.30
CA CYS A 174 14.29 -0.20 -0.21
C CYS A 174 15.07 -1.53 -0.37
N ALA A 175 15.10 -2.04 -1.59
CA ALA A 175 15.76 -3.29 -1.93
C ALA A 175 17.29 -3.23 -1.84
N ASP A 176 17.92 -2.04 -1.80
CA ASP A 176 19.38 -1.95 -1.59
C ASP A 176 19.76 -2.36 -0.18
N CYS A 177 18.95 -1.97 0.82
CA CYS A 177 19.20 -2.29 2.23
C CYS A 177 18.53 -3.61 2.66
N HIS A 178 17.30 -3.87 2.21
CA HIS A 178 16.50 -5.00 2.70
C HIS A 178 16.51 -6.23 1.77
N MET A 179 17.00 -6.09 0.55
CA MET A 179 17.19 -7.20 -0.39
C MET A 179 18.60 -7.20 -0.99
N PRO A 180 19.67 -7.07 -0.17
CA PRO A 180 21.02 -6.96 -0.69
C PRO A 180 21.41 -8.22 -1.46
N TYR A 181 22.32 -8.06 -2.40
CA TYR A 181 22.91 -9.20 -3.08
C TYR A 181 23.68 -10.08 -2.08
N LYS A 182 23.28 -11.34 -1.95
CA LYS A 182 23.97 -12.37 -1.19
C LYS A 182 24.60 -13.37 -2.14
N ARG A 183 25.79 -13.89 -1.79
CA ARG A 183 26.41 -14.99 -2.53
C ARG A 183 25.91 -16.32 -1.99
N VAL A 184 25.38 -17.15 -2.86
CA VAL A 184 25.04 -18.56 -2.58
C VAL A 184 26.11 -19.44 -3.20
N ASP A 185 26.56 -20.44 -2.43
CA ASP A 185 27.61 -21.40 -2.80
C ASP A 185 28.93 -20.75 -3.26
N GLY A 186 29.24 -19.56 -2.72
CA GLY A 186 30.43 -18.76 -3.03
C GLY A 186 30.49 -18.13 -4.43
N LYS A 187 29.59 -18.50 -5.35
CA LYS A 187 29.74 -18.21 -6.79
C LYS A 187 28.65 -17.33 -7.37
N LYS A 188 27.38 -17.56 -7.05
CA LYS A 188 26.24 -16.86 -7.67
C LYS A 188 25.69 -15.80 -6.72
N LYS A 189 25.40 -14.60 -7.25
CA LYS A 189 24.69 -13.55 -6.50
C LYS A 189 23.18 -13.73 -6.69
N ILE A 190 22.44 -13.69 -5.58
CA ILE A 190 20.97 -13.61 -5.57
C ILE A 190 20.57 -12.39 -4.74
N SER A 191 19.39 -11.83 -5.01
CA SER A 191 18.79 -10.85 -4.11
C SER A 191 18.23 -11.57 -2.88
N SER A 192 18.60 -11.13 -1.68
CA SER A 192 18.00 -11.65 -0.45
C SER A 192 16.48 -11.42 -0.48
N HIS A 193 15.70 -12.45 -0.19
CA HIS A 193 14.24 -12.36 0.00
C HIS A 193 13.87 -12.56 1.49
N LEU A 194 14.87 -12.43 2.38
CA LEU A 194 14.65 -12.36 3.82
C LEU A 194 14.49 -10.88 4.21
N TRP A 195 13.26 -10.38 4.15
CA TRP A 195 12.93 -9.02 4.55
C TRP A 195 12.90 -8.91 6.07
N THR A 196 13.98 -8.38 6.64
CA THR A 196 14.13 -8.17 8.07
C THR A 196 14.98 -6.94 8.35
N SER A 197 15.24 -6.64 9.63
CA SER A 197 16.15 -5.56 10.01
C SER A 197 17.53 -5.79 9.40
N PRO A 198 18.10 -4.81 8.67
CA PRO A 198 19.45 -4.90 8.11
C PRO A 198 20.55 -4.93 9.19
N LEU A 199 20.21 -4.65 10.45
CA LEU A 199 21.14 -4.61 11.59
C LEU A 199 21.32 -5.98 12.28
N ARG A 200 20.72 -7.04 11.75
CA ARG A 200 20.85 -8.42 12.26
C ARG A 200 22.09 -9.12 11.74
#